data_AF-A0A0G0G5I8-F1
#
_entry.id   AF-A0A0G0G5I8-F1
#
_cell.length_a   1.000
_cell.length_b   1.000
_cell.length_c   1.000
_cell.angle_alpha   90.00
_cell.angle_beta   90.00
_cell.angle_gamma   90.00
#
_symmetry.space_group_name_H-M   'P 1'
#
loop_
_entity.id
_entity.type
_entity.pdbx_description
1 polymer ?
#
loop_
_entity_poly.entity_id
_entity_poly.type
_entity_poly.pdbx_seq_one_letter_code
_entity_poly.pdbx_strand_id
1 'polypeptide(L)'
;MKYPNFNEEKKLWKKGYKCVVGLDEAGRGPLAGPVVAAAVAINPNFEYRSSKQIQNSNIKNSKHAFRISCFGFRISEVRDSKKMSAKQRQEVYEKLIVCKNILWGVGIVSEKIIDKINILEATKLAMNRALDNLIERVSRHNLRYRVNYDDGYDCFLLIDGNFKLDLSPPAAPPQRSPAVAGQKSIIRGDQKVFSISAASIIAKVTRDKIMQKYHKKYPQYGFNKHKGYGTKAHFANLEKFGPCRIHRKTFRPVSKH
;
A
#
# COMPACT_ATOMS: atom_id res chain seq x y z
N MET A 1 -16.82 11.86 11.19
CA MET A 1 -15.51 11.39 10.67
C MET A 1 -15.65 11.05 9.19
N LYS A 2 -14.79 11.58 8.32
CA LYS A 2 -14.75 11.24 6.89
C LYS A 2 -13.95 9.96 6.72
N TYR A 3 -14.58 8.91 6.20
CA TYR A 3 -13.93 7.63 5.92
C TYR A 3 -13.45 7.59 4.46
N PRO A 4 -12.35 6.88 4.17
CA PRO A 4 -11.99 6.53 2.81
C PRO A 4 -13.19 5.90 2.09
N ASN A 5 -13.40 6.29 0.83
CA ASN A 5 -14.52 5.84 0.02
C ASN A 5 -14.05 5.59 -1.43
N PHE A 6 -14.98 5.18 -2.28
CA PHE A 6 -14.72 4.77 -3.67
C PHE A 6 -14.95 5.89 -4.69
N ASN A 7 -15.07 7.16 -4.26
CA ASN A 7 -15.52 8.21 -5.18
C ASN A 7 -14.51 8.44 -6.31
N GLU A 8 -13.21 8.40 -6.03
CA GLU A 8 -12.19 8.57 -7.06
C GLU A 8 -12.12 7.34 -7.96
N GLU A 9 -12.22 6.14 -7.40
CA GLU A 9 -12.18 4.90 -8.18
C GLU A 9 -13.41 4.77 -9.08
N LYS A 10 -14.60 5.11 -8.59
CA LYS A 10 -15.83 5.16 -9.40
C LYS A 10 -15.75 6.17 -10.54
N LYS A 11 -15.11 7.34 -10.32
CA LYS A 11 -14.90 8.31 -11.41
C LYS A 11 -14.02 7.70 -12.50
N LEU A 12 -12.98 6.97 -12.13
CA LEU A 12 -12.08 6.32 -13.09
C LEU A 12 -12.78 5.15 -13.81
N TRP A 13 -13.55 4.33 -13.11
CA TRP A 13 -14.33 3.26 -13.76
C TRP A 13 -15.36 3.81 -14.76
N LYS A 14 -16.02 4.94 -14.43
CA LYS A 14 -16.90 5.65 -15.38
C LYS A 14 -16.17 6.18 -16.61
N LYS A 15 -14.87 6.43 -16.53
CA LYS A 15 -14.02 6.82 -17.67
C LYS A 15 -13.55 5.62 -18.49
N GLY A 16 -13.92 4.39 -18.13
CA GLY A 16 -13.58 3.18 -18.87
C GLY A 16 -12.39 2.39 -18.30
N TYR A 17 -11.65 2.93 -17.33
CA TYR A 17 -10.52 2.22 -16.71
C TYR A 17 -11.00 0.92 -16.05
N LYS A 18 -10.35 -0.19 -16.39
CA LYS A 18 -10.74 -1.54 -15.93
C LYS A 18 -10.20 -1.87 -14.55
N CYS A 19 -9.16 -1.17 -14.13
CA CYS A 19 -8.53 -1.36 -12.83
C CYS A 19 -8.05 -0.01 -12.26
N VAL A 20 -8.17 0.15 -10.95
CA VAL A 20 -7.59 1.28 -10.23
C VAL A 20 -6.63 0.75 -9.17
N VAL A 21 -5.44 1.33 -9.12
CA VAL A 21 -4.39 0.93 -8.20
C VAL A 21 -4.09 2.06 -7.24
N GLY A 22 -4.29 1.82 -5.94
CA GLY A 22 -3.86 2.73 -4.88
C GLY A 22 -2.42 2.44 -4.47
N LEU A 23 -1.63 3.49 -4.26
CA LEU A 23 -0.24 3.43 -3.81
C LEU A 23 -0.03 4.32 -2.59
N ASP A 24 0.65 3.76 -1.58
CA ASP A 24 1.13 4.50 -0.40
C ASP A 24 2.41 3.86 0.15
N GLU A 25 3.17 4.63 0.92
CA GLU A 25 4.41 4.20 1.57
C GLU A 25 4.41 4.32 3.10
N ALA A 26 5.25 3.51 3.73
CA ALA A 26 5.57 3.59 5.14
C ALA A 26 7.09 3.68 5.33
N GLY A 27 7.51 4.56 6.25
CA GLY A 27 8.89 4.58 6.71
C GLY A 27 9.81 5.56 6.02
N ARG A 28 9.33 6.73 5.57
CA ARG A 28 10.23 7.78 5.07
C ARG A 28 11.03 8.48 6.15
N GLY A 29 10.40 8.87 7.25
CA GLY A 29 11.05 9.62 8.36
C GLY A 29 11.93 8.85 9.36
N PRO A 30 11.81 7.52 9.56
CA PRO A 30 12.67 6.78 10.49
C PRO A 30 14.17 6.88 10.19
N LEU A 31 14.97 6.82 11.25
CA LEU A 31 16.45 6.78 11.20
C LEU A 31 16.98 5.38 10.88
N ALA A 32 16.13 4.35 11.00
CA ALA A 32 16.50 2.96 10.81
C ALA A 32 15.42 2.15 10.09
N GLY A 33 15.86 1.13 9.37
CA GLY A 33 15.05 0.19 8.63
C GLY A 33 14.65 0.69 7.23
N PRO A 34 13.93 -0.14 6.47
CA PRO A 34 13.59 0.14 5.08
C PRO A 34 12.49 1.20 4.95
N VAL A 35 12.33 1.67 3.72
CA VAL A 35 11.06 2.21 3.22
C VAL A 35 10.29 1.08 2.54
N VAL A 36 9.00 1.01 2.80
CA VAL A 36 8.09 -0.03 2.27
C VAL A 36 6.95 0.68 1.56
N ALA A 37 6.64 0.31 0.33
CA ALA A 37 5.43 0.75 -0.36
C ALA A 37 4.53 -0.45 -0.62
N ALA A 38 3.24 -0.19 -0.78
CA ALA A 38 2.28 -1.18 -1.21
C ALA A 38 1.42 -0.63 -2.36
N ALA A 39 1.05 -1.52 -3.27
CA ALA A 39 0.13 -1.28 -4.36
C ALA A 39 -1.11 -2.15 -4.13
N VAL A 40 -2.31 -1.57 -4.26
CA VAL A 40 -3.58 -2.29 -4.10
C VAL A 40 -4.46 -2.06 -5.31
N ALA A 41 -4.70 -3.12 -6.09
CA ALA A 41 -5.61 -3.10 -7.23
C ALA A 41 -7.03 -3.49 -6.82
N ILE A 42 -7.97 -2.68 -7.29
CA ILE A 42 -9.41 -2.94 -7.21
C ILE A 42 -10.04 -2.82 -8.59
N ASN A 43 -10.95 -3.74 -8.90
CA ASN A 43 -11.69 -3.77 -10.16
C ASN A 43 -13.15 -3.31 -9.94
N PRO A 44 -13.89 -2.92 -10.99
CA PRO A 44 -15.28 -2.48 -10.87
C PRO A 44 -16.24 -3.58 -10.39
N ASN A 45 -15.87 -4.86 -10.52
CA ASN A 45 -16.61 -6.00 -9.97
C ASN A 45 -16.45 -6.14 -8.45
N PHE A 46 -15.70 -5.24 -7.80
CA PHE A 46 -15.63 -5.13 -6.36
C PHE A 46 -16.97 -4.62 -5.81
N GLU A 47 -17.89 -5.53 -5.52
CA GLU A 47 -19.15 -5.18 -4.87
C GLU A 47 -18.95 -4.84 -3.40
N TYR A 48 -19.36 -3.63 -3.02
CA TYR A 48 -19.45 -3.21 -1.63
C TYR A 48 -20.89 -3.25 -1.14
N ARG A 49 -21.19 -4.03 -0.10
CA ARG A 49 -22.46 -3.90 0.62
C ARG A 49 -22.35 -2.81 1.68
N SER A 50 -23.07 -1.71 1.48
CA SER A 50 -23.30 -0.74 2.56
C SER A 50 -24.21 -1.36 3.62
N SER A 51 -23.92 -1.12 4.89
CA SER A 51 -24.68 -1.66 6.03
C SER A 51 -26.15 -1.26 6.07
N LYS A 52 -26.60 -0.26 5.28
CA LYS A 52 -28.02 0.10 5.16
C LYS A 52 -28.87 -0.94 4.40
N GLN A 53 -28.27 -1.83 3.60
CA GLN A 53 -29.00 -2.85 2.85
C GLN A 53 -29.15 -4.19 3.59
N ILE A 54 -28.56 -4.33 4.79
CA ILE A 54 -28.60 -5.58 5.56
C ILE A 54 -29.95 -5.73 6.31
N GLN A 55 -30.73 -4.67 6.48
CA GLN A 55 -32.00 -4.75 7.23
C GLN A 55 -33.26 -4.93 6.39
N ASN A 56 -33.20 -4.81 5.05
CA ASN A 56 -34.38 -4.98 4.18
C ASN A 56 -34.09 -5.96 3.02
N SER A 57 -33.90 -7.25 3.29
CA SER A 57 -33.91 -8.28 2.25
C SER A 57 -35.29 -8.93 2.13
N ASN A 58 -36.21 -8.24 1.47
CA ASN A 58 -37.36 -8.82 0.78
C ASN A 58 -37.47 -8.23 -0.63
N ILE A 59 -36.41 -8.38 -1.45
CA ILE A 59 -36.46 -8.01 -2.86
C ILE A 59 -36.27 -9.27 -3.70
N LYS A 60 -37.41 -9.90 -4.00
CA LYS A 60 -37.58 -10.75 -5.17
C LYS A 60 -37.53 -9.84 -6.42
N ASN A 61 -36.91 -10.34 -7.48
CA ASN A 61 -36.92 -9.81 -8.86
C ASN A 61 -36.12 -8.54 -9.16
N SER A 62 -34.88 -8.73 -9.59
CA SER A 62 -34.21 -7.89 -10.60
C SER A 62 -33.06 -8.69 -11.22
N LYS A 63 -33.04 -8.77 -12.55
CA LYS A 63 -32.06 -9.50 -13.40
C LYS A 63 -30.63 -8.92 -13.34
N HIS A 64 -30.25 -8.25 -12.24
CA HIS A 64 -28.91 -7.72 -11.96
C HIS A 64 -28.42 -8.08 -10.55
N ALA A 65 -28.95 -9.15 -9.95
CA ALA A 65 -28.44 -9.68 -8.70
C ALA A 65 -27.13 -10.45 -8.94
N PHE A 66 -26.05 -9.70 -9.23
CA PHE A 66 -24.69 -10.22 -9.14
C PHE A 66 -24.48 -10.71 -7.69
N ARG A 67 -24.52 -12.03 -7.55
CA ARG A 67 -24.05 -12.74 -6.37
C ARG A 67 -22.53 -12.68 -6.42
N ILE A 68 -21.85 -12.19 -5.37
CA ILE A 68 -20.68 -12.85 -4.77
C ILE A 68 -20.41 -12.24 -3.38
N SER A 69 -20.43 -13.13 -2.39
CA SER A 69 -19.87 -12.92 -1.06
C SER A 69 -18.34 -13.05 -1.10
N CYS A 70 -17.63 -12.04 -0.63
CA CYS A 70 -16.35 -12.24 0.05
C CYS A 70 -16.48 -11.67 1.47
N PHE A 71 -16.80 -12.58 2.38
CA PHE A 71 -16.68 -12.53 3.85
C PHE A 71 -16.53 -11.14 4.49
N GLY A 72 -17.59 -10.66 5.15
CA GLY A 72 -17.53 -9.86 6.38
C GLY A 72 -16.76 -8.53 6.38
N PHE A 73 -16.22 -8.10 5.24
CA PHE A 73 -15.36 -6.92 5.14
C PHE A 73 -16.23 -5.66 5.03
N ARG A 74 -16.37 -4.93 6.15
CA ARG A 74 -16.94 -3.59 6.10
C ARG A 74 -15.84 -2.62 5.69
N ILE A 75 -16.04 -1.93 4.58
CA ILE A 75 -15.14 -0.86 4.10
C ILE A 75 -14.96 0.24 5.16
N SER A 76 -15.94 0.42 6.04
CA SER A 76 -15.82 1.30 7.19
C SER A 76 -14.75 0.89 8.21
N GLU A 77 -14.14 -0.29 8.08
CA GLU A 77 -12.97 -0.72 8.87
C GLU A 77 -11.65 -0.20 8.30
N VAL A 78 -11.60 0.09 7.00
CA VAL A 78 -10.43 0.72 6.35
C VAL A 78 -10.49 2.22 6.61
N ARG A 79 -9.55 2.70 7.43
CA ARG A 79 -9.44 4.09 7.88
C ARG A 79 -7.98 4.51 7.85
N ASP A 80 -7.74 5.79 8.07
CA ASP A 80 -6.40 6.33 8.28
C ASP A 80 -5.59 5.42 9.23
N SER A 81 -4.53 4.81 8.70
CA SER A 81 -3.73 3.82 9.41
C SER A 81 -3.11 4.41 10.69
N LYS A 82 -2.90 5.72 10.74
CA LYS A 82 -2.34 6.44 11.90
C LYS A 82 -3.35 6.58 13.04
N LYS A 83 -4.65 6.52 12.74
CA LYS A 83 -5.75 6.60 13.72
C LYS A 83 -6.21 5.24 14.24
N MET A 84 -5.63 4.16 13.73
CA MET A 84 -5.97 2.79 14.10
C MET A 84 -4.94 2.22 15.10
N SER A 85 -5.45 1.49 16.10
CA SER A 85 -4.58 0.70 16.98
C SER A 85 -3.80 -0.36 16.18
N ALA A 86 -2.67 -0.83 16.72
CA ALA A 86 -1.88 -1.87 16.06
C ALA A 86 -2.69 -3.16 15.84
N LYS A 87 -3.56 -3.53 16.78
CA LYS A 87 -4.46 -4.68 16.69
C LYS A 87 -5.46 -4.52 15.54
N GLN A 88 -6.19 -3.40 15.51
CA GLN A 88 -7.15 -3.10 14.43
C GLN A 88 -6.48 -3.08 13.05
N ARG A 89 -5.27 -2.50 12.94
CA ARG A 89 -4.52 -2.51 11.67
C ARG A 89 -4.15 -3.92 11.23
N GLN A 90 -3.75 -4.78 12.17
CA GLN A 90 -3.42 -6.17 11.87
C GLN A 90 -4.65 -6.95 11.39
N GLU A 91 -5.80 -6.79 12.05
CA GLU A 91 -7.06 -7.42 11.65
C GLU A 91 -7.49 -7.01 10.23
N VAL A 92 -7.42 -5.70 9.93
CA VAL A 92 -7.74 -5.19 8.59
C VAL A 92 -6.70 -5.65 7.56
N TYR A 93 -5.41 -5.66 7.92
CA TYR A 93 -4.36 -6.20 7.06
C TYR A 93 -4.63 -7.66 6.67
N GLU A 94 -4.97 -8.52 7.64
CA GLU A 94 -5.28 -9.92 7.39
C GLU A 94 -6.47 -10.08 6.44
N LYS A 95 -7.54 -9.31 6.67
CA LYS A 95 -8.70 -9.28 5.77
C LYS A 95 -8.34 -8.82 4.35
N LEU A 96 -7.50 -7.78 4.20
CA LEU A 96 -7.08 -7.26 2.90
C LEU A 96 -6.27 -8.31 2.12
N ILE A 97 -5.32 -9.00 2.77
CA ILE A 97 -4.40 -9.90 2.06
C ILE A 97 -5.03 -11.22 1.62
N VAL A 98 -6.08 -11.68 2.33
CA VAL A 98 -6.82 -12.92 1.99
C VAL A 98 -8.00 -12.67 1.05
N CYS A 99 -8.40 -11.40 0.87
CA CYS A 99 -9.54 -11.06 0.03
C CYS A 99 -9.22 -11.33 -1.46
N LYS A 100 -9.91 -12.32 -2.05
CA LYS A 100 -9.70 -12.73 -3.45
C LYS A 100 -10.01 -11.63 -4.48
N ASN A 101 -10.74 -10.59 -4.09
CA ASN A 101 -11.12 -9.46 -4.95
C ASN A 101 -10.21 -8.23 -4.74
N ILE A 102 -9.18 -8.35 -3.90
CA ILE A 102 -8.18 -7.32 -3.68
C ILE A 102 -6.83 -7.93 -4.03
N LEU A 103 -6.26 -7.49 -5.15
CA LEU A 103 -4.88 -7.83 -5.49
C LEU A 103 -3.96 -6.76 -4.91
N TRP A 104 -2.79 -7.20 -4.47
CA TRP A 104 -1.83 -6.32 -3.83
C TRP A 104 -0.40 -6.77 -4.11
N GLY A 105 0.52 -5.80 -4.09
CA GLY A 105 1.95 -5.98 -4.18
C GLY A 105 2.67 -5.12 -3.15
N VAL A 106 3.87 -5.54 -2.73
CA VAL A 106 4.69 -4.83 -1.75
C VAL A 106 6.08 -4.63 -2.31
N GLY A 107 6.62 -3.42 -2.21
CA GLY A 107 7.99 -3.09 -2.56
C GLY A 107 8.76 -2.65 -1.32
N ILE A 108 9.97 -3.17 -1.15
CA ILE A 108 10.83 -2.89 0.00
C ILE A 108 12.16 -2.38 -0.53
N VAL A 109 12.67 -1.29 0.05
CA VAL A 109 13.98 -0.73 -0.25
C VAL A 109 14.74 -0.54 1.05
N SER A 110 15.89 -1.23 1.18
CA SER A 110 16.74 -1.22 2.38
C SER A 110 17.40 0.12 2.61
N GLU A 111 17.79 0.38 3.87
CA GLU A 111 18.60 1.52 4.29
C GLU A 111 19.85 1.72 3.43
N LYS A 112 20.53 0.63 3.02
CA LYS A 112 21.71 0.71 2.14
C LYS A 112 21.43 1.35 0.78
N ILE A 113 20.23 1.15 0.25
CA ILE A 113 19.83 1.75 -1.03
C ILE A 113 19.36 3.18 -0.77
N ILE A 114 18.61 3.42 0.32
CA ILE A 114 18.21 4.77 0.74
C ILE A 114 19.42 5.70 0.86
N ASP A 115 20.50 5.23 1.49
CA ASP A 115 21.74 5.99 1.64
C ASP A 115 22.44 6.25 0.29
N LYS A 116 22.26 5.39 -0.72
CA LYS A 116 22.85 5.54 -2.06
C LYS A 116 22.08 6.49 -2.96
N ILE A 117 20.74 6.41 -2.94
CA ILE A 117 19.88 7.11 -3.92
C ILE A 117 18.98 8.16 -3.28
N ASN A 118 19.17 8.50 -2.01
CA ASN A 118 18.29 9.35 -1.20
C ASN A 118 16.88 8.78 -0.95
N ILE A 119 16.15 9.37 0.00
CA ILE A 119 14.84 8.86 0.44
C ILE A 119 13.72 9.09 -0.57
N LEU A 120 13.81 10.12 -1.41
CA LEU A 120 12.79 10.40 -2.42
C LEU A 120 12.83 9.31 -3.51
N GLU A 121 14.00 9.06 -4.09
CA GLU A 121 14.14 8.05 -5.14
C GLU A 121 13.99 6.63 -4.59
N ALA A 122 14.44 6.36 -3.37
CA ALA A 122 14.17 5.08 -2.71
C ALA A 122 12.67 4.84 -2.49
N THR A 123 11.88 5.89 -2.23
CA THR A 123 10.43 5.77 -2.11
C THR A 123 9.79 5.45 -3.46
N LYS A 124 10.17 6.16 -4.53
CA LYS A 124 9.71 5.87 -5.90
C LYS A 124 10.08 4.45 -6.32
N LEU A 125 11.30 4.01 -6.03
CA LEU A 125 11.75 2.64 -6.28
C LEU A 125 10.92 1.60 -5.50
N ALA A 126 10.57 1.88 -4.24
CA ALA A 126 9.69 1.02 -3.47
C ALA A 126 8.29 0.93 -4.10
N MET A 127 7.72 2.07 -4.55
CA MET A 127 6.43 2.09 -5.24
C MET A 127 6.47 1.30 -6.56
N ASN A 128 7.52 1.46 -7.36
CA ASN A 128 7.72 0.71 -8.60
C ASN A 128 7.81 -0.80 -8.34
N ARG A 129 8.59 -1.22 -7.33
CA ARG A 129 8.65 -2.64 -6.92
C ARG A 129 7.30 -3.17 -6.43
N ALA A 130 6.53 -2.35 -5.73
CA ALA A 130 5.19 -2.73 -5.28
C ALA A 130 4.25 -2.95 -6.46
N LEU A 131 4.33 -2.09 -7.48
CA LEU A 131 3.58 -2.22 -8.72
C LEU A 131 4.03 -3.46 -9.51
N ASP A 132 5.33 -3.69 -9.67
CA ASP A 132 5.86 -4.87 -10.37
C ASP A 132 5.37 -6.18 -9.73
N ASN A 133 5.43 -6.27 -8.40
CA ASN A 133 4.94 -7.45 -7.66
C ASN A 133 3.40 -7.60 -7.74
N LEU A 134 2.66 -6.50 -7.84
CA LEU A 134 1.22 -6.53 -8.07
C LEU A 134 0.91 -7.06 -9.47
N ILE A 135 1.58 -6.53 -10.50
CA ILE A 135 1.43 -6.92 -11.90
C ILE A 135 1.73 -8.42 -12.05
N GLU A 136 2.84 -8.88 -11.49
CA GLU A 136 3.24 -10.29 -11.51
C GLU A 136 2.19 -11.21 -10.84
N ARG A 137 1.47 -10.70 -9.83
CA ARG A 137 0.38 -11.43 -9.17
C ARG A 137 -0.91 -11.43 -10.01
N VAL A 138 -1.20 -10.34 -10.71
CA VAL A 138 -2.32 -10.24 -11.66
C VAL A 138 -2.14 -11.26 -12.78
N SER A 139 -0.96 -11.31 -13.41
CA SER A 139 -0.66 -12.24 -14.52
C SER A 139 -0.82 -13.71 -14.15
N ARG A 140 -0.62 -14.08 -12.87
CA ARG A 140 -0.84 -15.45 -12.38
C ARG A 140 -2.31 -15.78 -12.08
N HIS A 141 -3.15 -14.79 -11.78
CA HIS A 141 -4.56 -14.99 -11.41
C HIS A 141 -5.47 -15.02 -12.64
N ASN A 142 -5.30 -16.06 -13.46
CA ASN A 142 -5.81 -16.20 -14.83
C ASN A 142 -7.33 -16.45 -14.98
N LEU A 143 -8.18 -16.14 -13.98
CA LEU A 143 -9.62 -16.54 -14.00
C LEU A 143 -10.63 -15.51 -13.43
N ARG A 144 -10.22 -14.53 -12.61
CA ARG A 144 -11.16 -13.51 -12.04
C ARG A 144 -10.86 -12.06 -12.46
N TYR A 145 -9.66 -11.85 -12.98
CA TYR A 145 -9.23 -10.60 -13.60
C TYR A 145 -9.00 -10.80 -15.10
N ARG A 146 -9.52 -11.90 -15.67
CA ARG A 146 -9.49 -12.17 -17.12
C ARG A 146 -10.15 -11.00 -17.84
N VAL A 147 -9.31 -10.15 -18.38
CA VAL A 147 -9.59 -9.23 -19.48
C VAL A 147 -8.94 -9.91 -20.69
N ASN A 148 -9.64 -10.03 -21.81
CA ASN A 148 -9.05 -10.62 -23.01
C ASN A 148 -7.76 -9.88 -23.37
N TYR A 149 -6.74 -10.62 -23.80
CA TYR A 149 -5.41 -10.06 -24.08
C TYR A 149 -5.43 -9.00 -25.20
N ASP A 150 -6.45 -9.01 -26.05
CA ASP A 150 -6.68 -7.99 -27.10
C ASP A 150 -7.16 -6.63 -26.56
N ASP A 151 -7.63 -6.55 -25.31
CA ASP A 151 -8.26 -5.34 -24.74
C ASP A 151 -7.40 -4.57 -23.73
N GLY A 152 -6.20 -5.07 -23.39
CA GLY A 152 -5.28 -4.39 -22.46
C GLY A 152 -5.82 -4.22 -21.02
N TYR A 153 -4.93 -4.16 -20.04
CA TYR A 153 -5.32 -3.73 -18.70
C TYR A 153 -5.11 -2.22 -18.59
N ASP A 154 -6.10 -1.40 -18.89
CA ASP A 154 -6.03 0.05 -18.62
C ASP A 154 -6.15 0.31 -17.12
N CYS A 155 -5.02 0.23 -16.43
CA CYS A 155 -4.87 0.53 -15.01
C CYS A 155 -4.64 2.03 -14.82
N PHE A 156 -5.29 2.64 -13.83
CA PHE A 156 -5.01 4.01 -13.41
C PHE A 156 -4.46 4.06 -11.99
N LEU A 157 -3.36 4.78 -11.76
CA LEU A 157 -2.74 4.89 -10.44
C LEU A 157 -3.31 6.07 -9.66
N LEU A 158 -3.64 5.81 -8.39
CA LEU A 158 -3.93 6.81 -7.38
C LEU A 158 -2.82 6.75 -6.33
N ILE A 159 -2.05 7.83 -6.17
CA ILE A 159 -0.84 7.84 -5.33
C ILE A 159 -1.04 8.80 -4.16
N ASP A 160 -0.73 8.39 -2.93
CA ASP A 160 -0.76 9.31 -1.78
C ASP A 160 0.26 10.45 -1.93
N GLY A 161 -0.10 11.64 -1.45
CA GLY A 161 0.82 12.78 -1.40
C GLY A 161 1.03 13.47 -2.76
N ASN A 162 2.28 13.85 -3.03
CA ASN A 162 2.67 14.63 -4.22
C ASN A 162 3.80 13.94 -4.99
N PHE A 163 3.69 12.62 -5.17
CA PHE A 163 4.63 11.85 -5.98
C PHE A 163 4.16 11.76 -7.42
N LYS A 164 5.13 11.74 -8.33
CA LYS A 164 4.95 11.34 -9.72
C LYS A 164 5.92 10.20 -10.00
N LEU A 165 5.39 9.08 -10.47
CA LEU A 165 6.20 7.97 -10.94
C LEU A 165 6.50 8.17 -12.42
N ASP A 166 7.71 7.82 -12.83
CA ASP A 166 8.00 7.72 -14.25
C ASP A 166 7.32 6.46 -14.79
N LEU A 167 6.38 6.66 -15.70
CA LEU A 167 5.64 5.59 -16.38
C LEU A 167 6.24 5.30 -17.76
N SER A 168 7.35 5.93 -18.12
CA SER A 168 8.02 5.69 -19.38
C SER A 168 8.39 4.21 -19.50
N PRO A 169 8.16 3.60 -20.67
CA PRO A 169 8.62 2.24 -20.89
C PRO A 169 10.14 2.18 -20.69
N PRO A 170 10.68 1.12 -20.05
CA PRO A 170 12.12 0.93 -20.01
C PRO A 170 12.70 0.91 -21.44
N ALA A 171 13.98 1.25 -21.57
CA ALA A 171 14.69 1.30 -22.87
C ALA A 171 14.71 -0.04 -23.65
N ALA A 172 14.33 -1.14 -22.99
CA ALA A 172 14.00 -2.42 -23.60
C ALA A 172 12.48 -2.63 -23.53
N PRO A 173 11.84 -3.23 -24.54
CA PRO A 173 10.38 -3.33 -24.63
C PRO A 173 9.80 -3.84 -23.30
N PRO A 174 8.85 -3.12 -22.68
CA PRO A 174 8.27 -3.58 -21.43
C PRO A 174 7.56 -4.91 -21.67
N GLN A 175 8.04 -5.97 -21.01
CA GLN A 175 7.20 -7.13 -20.68
C GLN A 175 6.16 -6.79 -19.57
N ARG A 176 5.87 -5.50 -19.34
CA ARG A 176 4.97 -5.00 -18.30
C ARG A 176 3.58 -4.79 -18.89
N SER A 177 2.83 -5.88 -19.02
CA SER A 177 1.37 -5.84 -19.02
C SER A 177 0.90 -6.14 -17.60
N PRO A 178 0.00 -5.36 -16.97
CA PRO A 178 -0.75 -4.17 -17.44
C PRO A 178 0.05 -2.93 -17.86
N ALA A 179 -0.39 -2.26 -18.94
CA ALA A 179 -0.01 -0.89 -19.21
C ALA A 179 -0.70 0.04 -18.20
N VAL A 180 0.07 0.85 -17.48
CA VAL A 180 -0.50 1.91 -16.64
C VAL A 180 -0.86 3.09 -17.54
N ALA A 181 -2.16 3.32 -17.74
CA ALA A 181 -2.68 4.34 -18.65
C ALA A 181 -2.57 5.76 -18.09
N GLY A 182 -2.37 5.91 -16.77
CA GLY A 182 -2.18 7.22 -16.16
C GLY A 182 -2.01 7.17 -14.65
N GLN A 183 -1.77 8.33 -14.06
CA GLN A 183 -1.61 8.50 -12.62
C GLN A 183 -2.24 9.80 -12.13
N LYS A 184 -2.64 9.82 -10.85
CA LYS A 184 -3.07 11.01 -10.13
C LYS A 184 -2.58 10.96 -8.70
N SER A 185 -1.87 12.00 -8.28
CA SER A 185 -1.46 12.19 -6.90
C SER A 185 -2.60 12.81 -6.09
N ILE A 186 -2.82 12.35 -4.87
CA ILE A 186 -3.89 12.82 -3.99
C ILE A 186 -3.29 13.13 -2.62
N ILE A 187 -3.28 14.41 -2.26
CA ILE A 187 -2.85 14.85 -0.94
C ILE A 187 -3.76 14.26 0.15
N ARG A 188 -3.17 13.53 1.10
CA ARG A 188 -3.89 12.78 2.16
C ARG A 188 -4.90 11.81 1.54
N GLY A 189 -4.48 11.12 0.49
CA GLY A 189 -5.24 10.09 -0.20
C GLY A 189 -5.59 8.93 0.73
N ASP A 190 -4.71 8.60 1.68
CA ASP A 190 -4.93 7.60 2.75
C ASP A 190 -6.21 7.85 3.58
N GLN A 191 -6.63 9.11 3.69
CA GLN A 191 -7.84 9.54 4.41
C GLN A 191 -9.09 9.63 3.51
N LYS A 192 -8.93 9.60 2.18
CA LYS A 192 -9.98 9.97 1.22
C LYS A 192 -10.38 8.81 0.29
N VAL A 193 -9.40 8.03 -0.15
CA VAL A 193 -9.52 7.05 -1.23
C VAL A 193 -9.28 5.66 -0.66
N PHE A 194 -10.19 4.73 -0.92
CA PHE A 194 -10.13 3.39 -0.34
C PHE A 194 -8.86 2.65 -0.72
N SER A 195 -8.53 2.61 -2.02
CA SER A 195 -7.36 1.86 -2.52
C SER A 195 -6.04 2.38 -1.93
N ILE A 196 -5.87 3.71 -1.81
CA ILE A 196 -4.71 4.32 -1.13
C ILE A 196 -4.70 3.95 0.36
N SER A 197 -5.84 4.01 1.03
CA SER A 197 -5.94 3.67 2.46
C SER A 197 -5.59 2.20 2.72
N ALA A 198 -6.06 1.29 1.86
CA ALA A 198 -5.70 -0.12 1.92
C ALA A 198 -4.19 -0.34 1.70
N ALA A 199 -3.59 0.35 0.72
CA ALA A 199 -2.15 0.35 0.50
C ALA A 199 -1.38 0.85 1.73
N SER A 200 -1.86 1.93 2.36
CA SER A 200 -1.29 2.48 3.60
C SER A 200 -1.20 1.43 4.71
N ILE A 201 -2.30 0.70 4.94
CA ILE A 201 -2.37 -0.35 5.96
C ILE A 201 -1.39 -1.48 5.63
N ILE A 202 -1.35 -1.95 4.38
CA ILE A 202 -0.44 -3.01 3.95
C ILE A 202 1.03 -2.59 4.11
N ALA A 203 1.40 -1.41 3.64
CA ALA A 203 2.76 -0.88 3.78
C ALA A 203 3.16 -0.75 5.27
N LYS A 204 2.26 -0.18 6.08
CA LYS A 204 2.51 0.08 7.50
C LYS A 204 2.67 -1.22 8.30
N VAL A 205 1.74 -2.17 8.17
CA VAL A 205 1.79 -3.43 8.91
C VAL A 205 2.99 -4.26 8.48
N THR A 206 3.27 -4.31 7.17
CA THR A 206 4.45 -5.00 6.65
C THR A 206 5.74 -4.42 7.23
N ARG A 207 5.88 -3.09 7.22
CA ARG A 207 7.06 -2.43 7.81
C ARG A 207 7.16 -2.66 9.31
N ASP A 208 6.07 -2.56 10.05
CA ASP A 208 6.08 -2.76 11.50
C ASP A 208 6.52 -4.20 11.85
N LYS A 209 6.11 -5.22 11.07
CA LYS A 209 6.60 -6.61 11.18
C LYS A 209 8.11 -6.73 10.94
N ILE A 210 8.65 -6.03 9.95
CA ILE A 210 10.11 -5.99 9.70
C ILE A 210 10.84 -5.38 10.89
N MET A 211 10.35 -4.27 11.43
CA MET A 211 10.97 -3.62 12.59
C MET A 211 10.91 -4.48 13.86
N GLN A 212 9.88 -5.30 14.04
CA GLN A 212 9.82 -6.31 15.11
C GLN A 212 10.91 -7.38 14.93
N LYS A 213 11.14 -7.86 13.70
CA LYS A 213 12.23 -8.80 13.42
C LYS A 213 13.60 -8.17 13.71
N TYR A 214 13.79 -6.91 13.35
CA TYR A 214 15.02 -6.19 13.69
C TYR A 214 15.20 -5.96 15.17
N HIS A 215 14.14 -5.74 15.94
CA HIS A 215 14.24 -5.65 17.38
C HIS A 215 14.78 -6.95 18.00
N LYS A 216 14.38 -8.12 17.50
CA LYS A 216 14.93 -9.39 17.97
C LYS A 216 16.44 -9.49 17.76
N LYS A 217 16.95 -8.92 16.66
CA LYS A 217 18.38 -8.88 16.33
C LYS A 217 19.16 -7.78 17.07
N TYR A 218 18.49 -6.67 17.36
CA TYR A 218 19.07 -5.47 17.95
C TYR A 218 18.19 -4.99 19.13
N PRO A 219 18.08 -5.79 20.20
CA PRO A 219 17.14 -5.54 21.29
C PRO A 219 17.41 -4.22 22.00
N GLN A 220 18.69 -3.84 22.14
CA GLN A 220 19.13 -2.64 22.84
C GLN A 220 18.59 -1.33 22.25
N TYR A 221 18.19 -1.32 20.97
CA TYR A 221 17.70 -0.10 20.33
C TYR A 221 16.21 0.15 20.55
N GLY A 222 15.40 -0.85 20.93
CA GLY A 222 13.95 -0.65 21.17
C GLY A 222 13.08 -0.50 19.91
N PHE A 223 13.52 -1.04 18.76
CA PHE A 223 12.80 -0.92 17.49
C PHE A 223 11.35 -1.43 17.50
N ASN A 224 10.98 -2.34 18.39
CA ASN A 224 9.61 -2.80 18.58
C ASN A 224 8.67 -1.71 19.11
N LYS A 225 9.18 -0.64 19.74
CA LYS A 225 8.37 0.48 20.23
C LYS A 225 8.29 1.57 19.17
N HIS A 226 9.39 2.28 18.95
CA HIS A 226 9.45 3.46 18.09
C HIS A 226 9.68 3.15 16.60
N LYS A 227 9.80 1.89 16.17
CA LYS A 227 9.87 1.49 14.73
C LYS A 227 10.98 2.19 13.93
N GLY A 228 12.05 2.60 14.61
CA GLY A 228 13.19 3.32 14.02
C GLY A 228 13.01 4.85 13.93
N TYR A 229 11.88 5.42 14.35
CA TYR A 229 11.70 6.88 14.42
C TYR A 229 12.64 7.49 15.47
N GLY A 230 13.08 8.74 15.23
CA GLY A 230 13.95 9.51 16.12
C GLY A 230 13.21 10.00 17.36
N THR A 231 12.99 9.09 18.31
CA THR A 231 12.45 9.42 19.63
C THR A 231 13.58 9.67 20.62
N LYS A 232 13.31 10.33 21.74
CA LYS A 232 14.30 10.53 22.82
C LYS A 232 15.00 9.23 23.21
N ALA A 233 14.24 8.14 23.37
CA ALA A 233 14.78 6.81 23.65
C ALA A 233 15.71 6.29 22.54
N HIS A 234 15.36 6.51 21.27
CA HIS A 234 16.19 6.07 20.14
C HIS A 234 17.49 6.88 20.05
N PHE A 235 17.46 8.17 20.35
CA PHE A 235 18.66 9.00 20.41
C PHE A 235 19.60 8.58 21.54
N ALA A 236 19.08 8.37 22.75
CA ALA A 236 19.88 7.87 23.87
C ALA A 236 20.55 6.52 23.55
N ASN A 237 19.84 5.62 22.86
CA ASN A 237 20.41 4.34 22.42
C ASN A 237 21.46 4.51 21.31
N LEU A 238 21.28 5.47 20.40
CA LEU A 238 22.28 5.80 19.38
C LEU A 238 23.56 6.38 20.00
N GLU A 239 23.45 7.27 20.98
CA GLU A 239 24.59 7.82 21.72
C GLU A 239 25.32 6.72 22.50
N LYS A 240 24.58 5.83 23.16
CA LYS A 240 25.17 4.77 23.98
C LYS A 240 25.83 3.63 23.18
N PHE A 241 25.22 3.22 22.07
CA PHE A 241 25.63 1.99 21.35
C PHE A 241 26.17 2.26 19.94
N GLY A 242 26.16 3.51 19.48
CA GLY A 242 26.43 3.85 18.09
C GLY A 242 25.35 3.34 17.12
N PRO A 243 25.48 3.62 15.81
CA PRO A 243 24.58 3.10 14.79
C PRO A 243 24.80 1.61 14.52
N CYS A 244 23.71 0.85 14.33
CA CYS A 244 23.76 -0.54 13.89
C CYS A 244 23.56 -0.67 12.38
N ARG A 245 23.64 -1.92 11.86
CA ARG A 245 23.61 -2.20 10.41
C ARG A 245 22.36 -1.73 9.67
N ILE A 246 21.26 -1.46 10.38
CA ILE A 246 20.00 -1.05 9.77
C ILE A 246 19.72 0.46 9.89
N HIS A 247 20.62 1.23 10.49
CA HIS A 247 20.51 2.69 10.52
C HIS A 247 20.85 3.27 9.15
N ARG A 248 20.15 4.33 8.77
CA ARG A 248 20.36 5.10 7.54
C ARG A 248 21.46 6.11 7.80
N LYS A 249 22.66 5.81 7.33
CA LYS A 249 23.88 6.56 7.68
C LYS A 249 23.86 8.00 7.18
N THR A 250 23.09 8.28 6.12
CA THR A 250 22.95 9.63 5.56
C THR A 250 21.97 10.53 6.33
N PHE A 251 21.18 9.96 7.25
CA PHE A 251 20.16 10.72 7.98
C PHE A 251 20.77 11.36 9.23
N ARG A 252 20.49 12.63 9.48
CA ARG A 252 20.79 13.23 10.79
C ARG A 252 19.82 12.68 11.85
N PRO A 253 20.28 12.34 13.07
CA PRO A 253 21.64 12.50 13.60
C PRO A 253 22.57 11.28 13.41
N VAL A 254 22.11 10.20 12.76
CA VAL A 254 22.93 8.98 12.55
C VAL A 254 24.26 9.32 11.88
N SER A 255 24.26 10.23 10.91
CA SER A 255 25.46 10.68 10.19
C SER A 255 26.52 11.39 11.04
N LYS A 256 26.24 11.66 12.33
CA LYS A 256 27.17 12.30 13.27
C LYS A 256 27.99 11.30 14.10
N HIS A 257 27.67 10.02 14.01
CA HIS A 257 28.36 8.91 14.69
C HIS A 257 29.14 8.08 13.68
#